data_AF-A0A137QQN5-F1
#
_entry.id   AF-A0A137QQN5-F1
#
_cell.length_a   1.000
_cell.length_b   1.000
_cell.length_c   1.000
_cell.angle_alpha   90.00
_cell.angle_beta   90.00
_cell.angle_gamma   90.00
#
_symmetry.space_group_name_H-M   'P 1'
#
loop_
_entity.id
_entity.type
_entity.pdbx_description
1 polymer ?
#
loop_
_entity_poly.entity_id
_entity_poly.type
_entity_poly.pdbx_seq_one_letter_code
_entity_poly.pdbx_strand_id
1 'polypeptide(L)' 'MDAKNALDHLNGFHLQERYIVVLYHMPAKQDAAAAKADLARREEELTQLKKKHNIGDD' A
#
# COMPACT_ATOMS: atom_id res chain seq x y z
N MET A 1 20.88 16.14 -6.62
CA MET A 1 20.63 17.27 -5.69
C MET A 1 19.14 17.48 -5.51
N ASP A 2 18.37 17.46 -6.60
CA ASP A 2 16.92 17.74 -6.60
C ASP A 2 16.08 16.74 -5.81
N ALA A 3 16.38 15.44 -5.90
CA ALA A 3 15.65 14.41 -5.14
C ALA A 3 15.76 14.61 -3.61
N LYS A 4 16.90 15.11 -3.11
CA LYS A 4 17.07 15.45 -1.70
C LYS A 4 16.29 16.70 -1.34
N ASN A 5 16.41 17.76 -2.14
CA ASN A 5 15.65 18.99 -1.91
C ASN A 5 14.13 18.72 -1.94
N ALA A 6 13.65 17.90 -2.87
CA ALA A 6 12.24 17.52 -2.94
C ALA A 6 11.78 16.78 -1.68
N LEU A 7 12.56 15.81 -1.19
CA LEU A 7 12.26 15.11 0.05
C LEU A 7 12.14 16.08 1.24
N ASP A 8 13.13 16.97 1.38
CA ASP A 8 13.23 17.90 2.51
C ASP A 8 12.05 18.91 2.54
N HIS A 9 11.52 19.30 1.38
CA HIS A 9 10.50 20.36 1.28
C HIS A 9 9.06 19.86 1.03
N LEU A 10 8.89 18.67 0.42
CA LEU A 10 7.57 18.17 0.04
C LEU A 10 6.98 17.18 1.04
N ASN A 11 7.77 16.67 1.98
CA ASN A 11 7.24 15.81 3.03
C ASN A 11 6.34 16.61 3.98
N GLY A 12 5.07 16.20 4.11
CA GLY A 12 4.07 16.94 4.86
C GLY A 12 3.42 18.08 4.08
N PHE A 13 3.62 18.17 2.76
CA PHE A 13 2.96 19.18 1.93
C PHE A 13 1.45 18.92 1.84
N HIS A 14 0.65 19.98 2.02
CA HIS A 14 -0.81 19.91 1.94
C HIS A 14 -1.29 20.00 0.49
N LEU A 15 -1.97 18.95 0.02
CA LEU A 15 -2.51 18.84 -1.32
C LEU A 15 -3.90 18.18 -1.27
N GLN A 16 -4.92 18.90 -1.74
CA GLN A 16 -6.32 18.42 -1.80
C GLN A 16 -6.83 17.83 -0.48
N GLU A 17 -6.72 18.58 0.62
CA GLU A 17 -7.13 18.14 1.97
C GLU A 17 -6.37 16.92 2.50
N ARG A 18 -5.17 16.63 1.95
CA ARG A 18 -4.32 15.51 2.35
C ARG A 18 -2.88 15.99 2.53
N TYR A 19 -2.17 15.38 3.47
CA TYR A 19 -0.74 15.60 3.66
C TYR A 19 0.02 14.47 2.99
N ILE A 20 0.92 14.80 2.06
CA ILE A 20 1.71 13.78 1.35
C ILE A 20 2.94 13.39 2.16
N VAL A 21 3.33 12.12 2.06
CA VAL A 21 4.59 11.61 2.62
C VAL A 21 5.52 11.32 1.46
N VAL A 22 6.76 11.79 1.55
CA VAL A 22 7.78 11.57 0.53
C VAL A 22 8.86 10.68 1.14
N LEU A 23 9.19 9.60 0.44
CA LEU A 23 10.20 8.64 0.85
C LEU A 23 11.15 8.37 -0.31
N TYR A 24 12.41 8.09 0.00
CA TYR A 24 13.29 7.51 -0.99
C TYR A 24 12.81 6.13 -1.42
N HIS A 25 13.02 5.82 -2.69
CA HIS A 25 12.80 4.49 -3.23
C HIS A 25 13.67 3.47 -2.48
N MET A 26 13.01 2.54 -1.77
CA MET A 26 13.64 1.43 -1.07
C MET A 26 13.09 0.12 -1.68
N PRO A 27 13.82 -0.54 -2.59
CA PRO A 27 13.33 -1.71 -3.33
C PRO A 27 12.74 -2.79 -2.41
N ALA A 28 13.48 -3.17 -1.37
CA ALA A 28 13.05 -4.18 -0.41
C ALA A 28 11.73 -3.86 0.31
N LYS A 29 11.46 -2.58 0.60
CA LYS A 29 10.21 -2.17 1.24
C LYS A 29 9.05 -2.08 0.25
N GLN A 30 9.31 -1.68 -0.99
CA GLN A 30 8.29 -1.67 -2.03
C GLN A 30 7.85 -3.08 -2.40
N ASP A 31 8.79 -4.02 -2.55
CA ASP A 31 8.48 -5.43 -2.81
C ASP A 31 7.65 -6.01 -1.66
N ALA A 32 8.02 -5.72 -0.40
CA ALA A 32 7.26 -6.14 0.77
C ALA A 32 5.86 -5.52 0.85
N ALA A 33 5.70 -4.24 0.47
CA ALA A 33 4.40 -3.57 0.45
C ALA A 33 3.50 -4.11 -0.69
N ALA A 34 4.07 -4.34 -1.87
CA ALA A 34 3.38 -4.95 -3.00
C ALA A 34 2.92 -6.38 -2.67
N ALA A 35 3.78 -7.18 -2.04
CA ALA A 35 3.44 -8.53 -1.59
C ALA A 35 2.28 -8.51 -0.56
N LYS A 36 2.30 -7.58 0.40
CA LYS A 36 1.20 -7.42 1.38
C LYS A 36 -0.12 -7.03 0.72
N ALA A 37 -0.08 -6.11 -0.24
CA ALA A 37 -1.27 -5.70 -0.98
C ALA A 37 -1.86 -6.86 -1.79
N ASP A 38 -1.01 -7.68 -2.43
CA ASP A 38 -1.47 -8.83 -3.21
C ASP A 38 -2.03 -9.95 -2.31
N LEU A 39 -1.46 -10.16 -1.11
CA LEU A 39 -2.02 -11.07 -0.11
C LEU A 39 -3.40 -10.61 0.37
N ALA A 40 -3.56 -9.32 0.72
CA ALA A 40 -4.85 -8.79 1.17
C ALA A 40 -5.94 -8.94 0.10
N ARG A 41 -5.60 -8.70 -1.18
CA ARG A 41 -6.52 -8.92 -2.31
C ARG A 41 -6.94 -10.39 -2.41
N ARG A 42 -6.00 -11.32 -2.30
CA ARG A 42 -6.29 -12.77 -2.34
C ARG A 42 -7.15 -13.22 -1.16
N GLU A 43 -6.90 -12.70 0.04
CA GLU A 43 -7.71 -12.98 1.23
C GLU A 43 -9.16 -12.48 1.06
N GLU A 44 -9.34 -11.29 0.48
CA GLU A 44 -10.67 -10.76 0.19
C GLU A 44 -11.39 -11.60 -0.88
N GLU A 45 -10.70 -11.95 -1.98
CA GLU A 45 -11.23 -12.82 -3.03
C GLU A 45 -11.64 -14.20 -2.48
N LEU A 46 -10.79 -14.80 -1.64
CA LEU A 46 -11.10 -16.07 -0.96
C LEU A 46 -12.31 -15.93 -0.03
N THR A 47 -12.42 -14.84 0.72
CA THR A 47 -13.56 -14.58 1.60
C THR A 47 -14.86 -14.44 0.80
N GLN A 48 -14.83 -13.74 -0.33
CA GLN A 48 -15.97 -13.61 -1.24
C GLN A 48 -16.35 -14.95 -1.86
N LEU A 49 -15.36 -15.76 -2.25
CA LEU A 49 -15.59 -17.08 -2.82
C LEU A 49 -16.20 -18.04 -1.79
N LYS A 50 -15.65 -18.09 -0.57
CA LYS A 50 -16.21 -18.90 0.54
C LYS A 50 -17.65 -18.53 0.83
N LYS A 51 -17.96 -17.22 0.90
CA LYS A 51 -19.34 -16.72 1.07
C LYS A 51 -20.25 -17.16 -0.08
N LYS A 52 -19.80 -17.01 -1.33
CA LYS A 52 -20.59 -17.40 -2.52
C LYS A 52 -20.90 -18.90 -2.54
N HIS A 53 -19.97 -19.72 -2.07
CA HIS A 53 -20.08 -21.17 -2.11
C HIS A 53 -20.57 -21.78 -0.77
N ASN A 54 -20.94 -20.95 0.21
CA ASN A 54 -21.38 -21.39 1.54
C ASN A 54 -20.39 -22.36 2.22
N ILE A 55 -19.09 -22.15 1.98
CA ILE A 55 -18.02 -22.96 2.57
C ILE A 55 -17.72 -22.38 3.96
N GLY A 56 -18.16 -23.07 5.01
CA GLY A 56 -17.81 -22.78 6.39
C GLY A 56 -16.41 -23.28 6.72
N ASP A 57 -15.68 -22.53 7.53
CA ASP A 57 -14.40 -22.96 8.12
C ASP A 57 -14.70 -23.91 9.29
N ASP A 58 -15.06 -25.16 8.99
CA ASP A 58 -15.12 -26.27 9.97
C ASP A 58 -13.72 -26.91 10.15
#